data_AF-A0A0L0NN24-F1
#
_entry.id   AF-A0A0L0NN24-F1
#
_cell.length_a   1.000
_cell.length_b   1.000
_cell.length_c   1.000
_cell.angle_alpha   90.00
_cell.angle_beta   90.00
_cell.angle_gamma   90.00
#
_symmetry.space_group_name_H-M   'P 1'
#
loop_
_entity.id
_entity.type
_entity.pdbx_description
1 polymer ?
#
loop_
_entity_poly.entity_id
_entity_poly.type
_entity_poly.pdbx_seq_one_letter_code
_entity_poly.pdbx_strand_id
1 'polypeptide(L)'
;MSEQKKAEPIESASELLNSTLRSKGYIKEPLKFPSIDWEELIKDQPDRKSLRKFEVTDTIFDNDKHIINILYSLTRAIDRHNEQHKALYQSLSQKDRLIEELEKTVEQLKSVNKKQEQKLDRLIRVDQTILEERNAELLRTIKKQSQDLARLKSWTGEMQTKYDIEVRKKNIEISRLKDKVLDSRRLTYRLSYGRSSSTARSQGVITNPSNIYNNIHIIDNDLLPNQEESKEEIRDALKSEYDGIANQLSELSENLIKENSKYAHFVEELNSYFDKLNNQLSVLNYMNLQESSLVNPSDEIDLARILETTNTEVDPFDHVSSPLLSNIYKNNHYISALVQLAIAGGRPLARNNDEELERLRTENAQLYDDLQEAVQTLERWQKYAPRSLNKS
;
A
#
# COMPACT_ATOMS: atom_id res chain seq x y z
N MET A 1 52.18 -43.73 -59.70
CA MET A 1 50.76 -44.01 -59.39
C MET A 1 50.45 -43.46 -58.00
N SER A 2 50.04 -42.20 -57.95
CA SER A 2 49.31 -41.59 -56.84
C SER A 2 48.64 -40.39 -57.47
N GLU A 3 47.32 -40.46 -57.67
CA GLU A 3 46.54 -39.29 -58.09
C GLU A 3 46.91 -38.13 -57.17
N GLN A 4 47.42 -37.03 -57.74
CA GLN A 4 47.49 -35.75 -57.02
C GLN A 4 46.05 -35.33 -56.78
N LYS A 5 45.48 -35.78 -55.66
CA LYS A 5 44.22 -35.23 -55.14
C LYS A 5 44.43 -33.72 -55.03
N LYS A 6 43.55 -32.94 -55.65
CA LYS A 6 43.64 -31.47 -55.64
C LYS A 6 43.70 -30.99 -54.19
N ALA A 7 44.84 -30.41 -53.81
CA ALA A 7 45.07 -29.86 -52.47
C ALA A 7 44.39 -28.50 -52.27
N GLU A 8 43.98 -27.82 -53.35
CA GLU A 8 43.33 -26.50 -53.36
C GLU A 8 42.20 -26.32 -52.30
N PRO A 9 41.22 -27.24 -52.15
CA PRO A 9 40.20 -27.10 -51.12
C PRO A 9 40.73 -27.26 -49.68
N ILE A 10 41.77 -28.06 -49.48
CA ILE A 10 42.40 -28.25 -48.16
C ILE A 10 43.26 -27.03 -47.84
N GLU A 11 43.93 -26.46 -48.83
CA GLU A 11 44.73 -25.24 -48.73
C GLU A 11 43.86 -24.05 -48.34
N SER A 12 42.76 -23.82 -49.07
CA SER A 12 41.79 -22.77 -48.73
C SER A 12 41.17 -22.95 -47.34
N ALA A 13 40.82 -24.18 -46.96
CA ALA A 13 40.32 -24.48 -45.62
C ALA A 13 41.39 -24.25 -44.53
N SER A 14 42.65 -24.57 -44.82
CA SER A 14 43.78 -24.36 -43.89
C SER A 14 44.08 -22.88 -43.68
N GLU A 15 44.02 -22.06 -44.73
CA GLU A 15 44.20 -20.61 -44.64
C GLU A 15 43.07 -19.96 -43.85
N LEU A 16 41.83 -20.38 -44.10
CA LEU A 16 40.66 -19.90 -43.36
C LEU A 16 40.73 -20.31 -41.88
N LEU A 17 41.19 -21.53 -41.59
CA LEU A 17 41.36 -22.02 -40.23
C LEU A 17 42.50 -21.27 -39.51
N ASN A 18 43.67 -21.14 -40.14
CA ASN A 18 44.81 -20.42 -39.58
C ASN A 18 44.51 -18.92 -39.39
N SER A 19 43.83 -18.28 -40.32
CA SER A 19 43.40 -16.88 -40.18
C SER A 19 42.40 -16.69 -39.04
N THR A 20 41.43 -17.61 -38.90
CA THR A 20 40.44 -17.57 -37.82
C THR A 20 41.07 -17.86 -36.45
N LEU A 21 42.00 -18.81 -36.38
CA LEU A 21 42.70 -19.14 -35.13
C LEU A 21 43.67 -18.04 -34.70
N ARG A 22 44.33 -17.37 -35.67
CA ARG A 22 45.15 -16.18 -35.41
C ARG A 22 44.31 -14.99 -34.97
N SER A 23 43.20 -14.70 -35.67
CA SER A 23 42.34 -13.56 -35.33
C SER A 23 41.72 -13.71 -33.94
N LYS A 24 41.38 -14.94 -33.54
CA LYS A 24 40.90 -15.27 -32.19
C LYS A 24 42.02 -15.44 -31.15
N GLY A 25 43.29 -15.27 -31.53
CA GLY A 25 44.44 -15.30 -30.63
C GLY A 25 44.84 -16.68 -30.09
N TYR A 26 44.36 -17.78 -30.69
CA TYR A 26 44.68 -19.14 -30.25
C TYR A 26 46.07 -19.61 -30.69
N ILE A 27 46.61 -19.07 -31.78
CA ILE A 27 47.92 -19.41 -32.32
C ILE A 27 48.73 -18.17 -32.69
N LYS A 28 50.06 -18.26 -32.50
CA LYS A 28 51.02 -17.25 -32.98
C LYS A 28 51.63 -17.66 -34.33
N GLU A 29 51.83 -18.96 -34.51
CA GLU A 29 52.39 -19.56 -35.72
C GLU A 29 51.29 -20.34 -36.47
N PRO A 30 51.36 -20.42 -37.81
CA PRO A 30 50.34 -21.12 -38.58
C PRO A 30 50.50 -22.63 -38.38
N LEU A 31 49.37 -23.34 -38.25
CA LEU A 31 49.37 -24.80 -38.26
C LEU A 31 49.81 -25.29 -39.62
N LYS A 32 50.74 -26.24 -39.62
CA LYS A 32 51.26 -26.87 -40.84
C LYS A 32 50.58 -28.20 -41.05
N PHE A 33 50.03 -28.42 -42.24
CA PHE A 33 49.32 -29.65 -42.55
C PHE A 33 50.20 -30.59 -43.37
N PRO A 34 50.33 -31.89 -43.00
CA PRO A 34 51.14 -32.84 -43.76
C PRO A 34 50.75 -33.00 -45.24
N SER A 35 49.52 -32.64 -45.61
CA SER A 35 49.05 -32.70 -47.00
C SER A 35 49.45 -31.48 -47.85
N ILE A 36 49.95 -30.40 -47.23
CA ILE A 36 50.28 -29.13 -47.90
C ILE A 36 51.74 -28.77 -47.60
N ASP A 37 52.12 -28.73 -46.32
CA ASP A 37 53.39 -28.20 -45.82
C ASP A 37 54.43 -29.29 -45.55
N TRP A 38 54.32 -30.45 -46.20
CA TRP A 38 55.20 -31.60 -45.94
C TRP A 38 56.67 -31.26 -46.13
N GLU A 39 56.99 -30.44 -47.14
CA GLU A 39 58.37 -30.02 -47.41
C GLU A 39 58.94 -29.11 -46.33
N GLU A 40 58.11 -28.31 -45.68
CA GLU A 40 58.52 -27.49 -44.53
C GLU A 40 58.65 -28.31 -43.25
N LEU A 41 57.80 -29.32 -43.07
CA LEU A 41 57.79 -30.19 -41.89
C LEU A 41 59.03 -31.10 -41.84
N ILE A 42 59.53 -31.56 -42.99
CA ILE A 42 60.70 -32.45 -43.09
C ILE A 42 62.04 -31.73 -43.28
N LYS A 43 62.06 -30.39 -43.24
CA LYS A 43 63.25 -29.58 -43.55
C LYS A 43 64.47 -29.90 -42.68
N ASP A 44 64.21 -30.34 -41.45
CA ASP A 44 65.24 -30.65 -40.46
C ASP A 44 65.61 -32.15 -40.43
N GLN A 45 65.05 -32.96 -41.34
CA GLN A 45 65.41 -34.37 -41.45
C GLN A 45 66.69 -34.59 -42.28
N PRO A 46 67.55 -35.55 -41.90
CA PRO A 46 68.70 -35.91 -42.72
C PRO A 46 68.28 -36.54 -44.05
N ASP A 47 69.10 -36.31 -45.07
CA ASP A 47 68.95 -36.61 -46.50
C ASP A 47 67.86 -37.66 -46.90
N ARG A 48 67.00 -37.32 -47.87
CA ARG A 48 65.78 -38.07 -48.31
C ARG A 48 65.99 -39.58 -48.58
N LYS A 49 67.23 -40.04 -48.76
CA LYS A 49 67.58 -41.45 -48.98
C LYS A 49 67.66 -42.28 -47.68
N SER A 50 67.68 -41.63 -46.52
CA SER A 50 67.84 -42.25 -45.19
C SER A 50 66.51 -42.49 -44.46
N LEU A 51 65.36 -42.20 -45.09
CA LEU A 51 63.99 -42.23 -44.58
C LEU A 51 63.49 -43.58 -44.00
N ARG A 52 64.34 -44.60 -43.86
CA ARG A 52 63.97 -45.85 -43.17
C ARG A 52 63.84 -45.68 -41.66
N LYS A 53 64.32 -44.58 -41.09
CA LYS A 53 64.12 -44.19 -39.69
C LYS A 53 63.57 -42.77 -39.65
N PHE A 54 62.25 -42.63 -39.61
CA PHE A 54 61.61 -41.35 -39.37
C PHE A 54 61.86 -40.97 -37.90
N GLU A 55 62.66 -39.93 -37.67
CA GLU A 55 62.88 -39.37 -36.34
C GLU A 55 61.90 -38.21 -36.16
N VAL A 56 61.26 -38.14 -34.97
CA VAL A 56 60.38 -37.02 -34.63
C VAL A 56 61.27 -35.79 -34.44
N THR A 57 61.21 -34.85 -35.39
CA THR A 57 61.94 -33.59 -35.34
C THR A 57 61.18 -32.56 -34.52
N ASP A 58 61.88 -31.57 -33.98
CA ASP A 58 61.31 -30.51 -33.14
C ASP A 58 60.17 -29.76 -33.87
N THR A 59 60.29 -29.55 -35.18
CA THR A 59 59.26 -28.92 -36.02
C THR A 59 57.94 -29.69 -36.07
N ILE A 60 58.00 -31.02 -36.16
CA ILE A 60 56.81 -31.88 -36.17
C ILE A 60 56.21 -31.92 -34.77
N PHE A 61 57.06 -32.04 -33.74
CA PHE A 61 56.64 -32.05 -32.35
C PHE A 61 55.95 -30.75 -31.92
N ASP A 62 56.51 -29.59 -32.28
CA ASP A 62 55.93 -28.29 -31.95
C ASP A 62 54.62 -28.05 -32.71
N ASN A 63 54.53 -28.47 -33.98
CA ASN A 63 53.29 -28.41 -34.73
C ASN A 63 52.18 -29.30 -34.10
N ASP A 64 52.51 -30.54 -33.72
CA ASP A 64 51.58 -31.44 -33.04
C ASP A 64 51.14 -30.87 -31.67
N LYS A 65 52.07 -30.28 -30.93
CA LYS A 65 51.79 -29.57 -29.67
C LYS A 65 50.85 -28.39 -29.87
N HIS A 66 51.02 -27.61 -30.95
CA HIS A 66 50.11 -26.53 -31.29
C HIS A 66 48.71 -27.05 -31.63
N ILE A 67 48.61 -28.11 -32.43
CA ILE A 67 47.32 -28.74 -32.78
C ILE A 67 46.61 -29.24 -31.51
N ILE A 68 47.31 -29.96 -30.64
CA ILE A 68 46.74 -30.51 -29.39
C ILE A 68 46.28 -29.38 -28.46
N ASN A 69 47.08 -28.31 -28.31
CA ASN A 69 46.71 -27.16 -27.48
C ASN A 69 45.44 -26.47 -27.99
N ILE A 70 45.28 -26.36 -29.31
CA ILE A 70 44.09 -25.78 -29.92
C ILE A 70 42.88 -26.68 -29.65
N LEU A 71 42.99 -27.99 -29.90
CA LEU A 71 41.92 -28.94 -29.61
C LEU A 71 41.50 -28.89 -28.13
N TYR A 72 42.46 -28.83 -27.22
CA TYR A 72 42.19 -28.69 -25.79
C TYR A 72 41.51 -27.35 -25.46
N SER A 73 41.99 -26.24 -26.04
CA SER A 73 41.40 -24.91 -25.83
C SER A 73 39.97 -24.82 -26.36
N LEU A 74 39.69 -25.44 -27.51
CA LEU A 74 38.36 -25.51 -28.12
C LEU A 74 37.42 -26.38 -27.30
N THR A 75 37.88 -27.55 -26.83
CA THR A 75 37.08 -28.41 -25.95
C THR A 75 36.69 -27.66 -24.68
N ARG A 76 37.64 -26.98 -24.05
CA ARG A 76 37.37 -26.14 -22.86
C ARG A 76 36.47 -24.94 -23.16
N ALA A 77 36.49 -24.40 -24.38
CA ALA A 77 35.58 -23.34 -24.79
C ALA A 77 34.14 -23.88 -24.98
N ILE A 78 34.00 -25.06 -25.60
CA ILE A 78 32.72 -25.76 -25.75
C ILE A 78 32.13 -26.12 -24.38
N ASP A 79 32.94 -26.62 -23.45
CA ASP A 79 32.49 -26.94 -22.09
C ASP A 79 31.99 -25.70 -21.36
N ARG A 80 32.75 -24.59 -21.40
CA ARG A 80 32.34 -23.30 -20.83
C ARG A 80 31.04 -22.78 -21.47
N HIS A 81 30.91 -22.90 -22.79
CA HIS A 81 29.70 -22.49 -23.50
C HIS A 81 28.49 -23.34 -23.11
N ASN A 82 28.67 -24.66 -22.94
CA ASN A 82 27.61 -25.56 -22.47
C ASN A 82 27.20 -25.27 -21.02
N GLU A 83 28.15 -24.95 -20.15
CA GLU A 83 27.87 -24.52 -18.77
C GLU A 83 27.08 -23.20 -18.74
N GLN A 84 27.50 -22.21 -19.55
CA GLN A 84 26.78 -20.95 -19.71
C GLN A 84 25.35 -21.17 -20.22
N HIS A 85 25.16 -22.02 -21.23
CA HIS A 85 23.83 -22.38 -21.71
C HIS A 85 22.97 -23.02 -20.63
N LYS A 86 23.51 -23.97 -19.86
CA LYS A 86 22.76 -24.59 -18.74
C LYS A 86 22.34 -23.54 -17.71
N ALA A 87 23.23 -22.62 -17.34
CA ALA A 87 22.91 -21.54 -16.42
C ALA A 87 21.81 -20.61 -16.97
N LEU A 88 21.88 -20.27 -18.27
CA LEU A 88 20.85 -19.48 -18.96
C LEU A 88 19.50 -20.20 -18.98
N TYR A 89 19.45 -21.50 -19.29
CA TYR A 89 18.21 -22.28 -19.26
C TYR A 89 17.60 -22.37 -17.85
N GLN A 90 18.43 -22.50 -16.81
CA GLN A 90 17.95 -22.47 -15.43
C GLN A 90 17.37 -21.10 -15.07
N SER A 91 18.05 -20.02 -15.43
CA SER A 91 17.57 -18.64 -15.23
C SER A 91 16.25 -18.39 -15.98
N LEU A 92 16.16 -18.84 -17.23
CA LEU A 92 14.93 -18.74 -18.04
C LEU A 92 13.78 -19.51 -17.38
N SER A 93 14.02 -20.76 -16.98
CA SER A 93 13.00 -21.58 -16.31
C SER A 93 12.53 -20.97 -14.97
N GLN A 94 13.42 -20.33 -14.20
CA GLN A 94 13.04 -19.60 -13.00
C GLN A 94 12.15 -18.38 -13.32
N LYS A 95 12.50 -17.63 -14.37
CA LYS A 95 11.70 -16.48 -14.82
C LYS A 95 10.33 -16.92 -15.34
N ASP A 96 10.25 -18.01 -16.09
CA ASP A 96 8.98 -18.56 -16.58
C ASP A 96 8.06 -18.95 -15.43
N ARG A 97 8.59 -19.55 -14.36
CA ARG A 97 7.81 -19.86 -13.14
C ARG A 97 7.30 -18.59 -12.45
N LEU A 98 8.13 -17.56 -12.34
CA LEU A 98 7.70 -16.27 -11.79
C LEU A 98 6.61 -15.62 -12.64
N ILE A 99 6.69 -15.74 -13.96
CA ILE A 99 5.64 -15.27 -14.87
C ILE A 99 4.33 -16.03 -14.59
N GLU A 100 4.36 -17.36 -14.49
CA GLU A 100 3.16 -18.15 -14.18
C GLU A 100 2.56 -17.79 -12.81
N GLU A 101 3.40 -17.54 -11.79
CA GLU A 101 2.95 -17.09 -10.48
C GLU A 101 2.28 -15.71 -10.56
N LEU A 102 2.92 -14.77 -11.25
CA LEU A 102 2.38 -13.43 -11.46
C LEU A 102 1.06 -13.47 -12.23
N GLU A 103 0.95 -14.28 -13.29
CA GLU A 103 -0.30 -14.46 -14.03
C GLU A 103 -1.43 -14.98 -13.15
N LYS A 104 -1.15 -15.94 -12.26
CA LYS A 104 -2.14 -16.44 -11.29
C LYS A 104 -2.57 -15.35 -10.32
N THR A 105 -1.64 -14.53 -9.79
CA THR A 105 -1.99 -13.43 -8.89
C THR A 105 -2.84 -12.37 -9.59
N VAL A 106 -2.53 -12.04 -10.85
CA VAL A 106 -3.30 -11.10 -11.67
C VAL A 106 -4.72 -11.62 -11.87
N GLU A 107 -4.89 -12.91 -12.17
CA GLU A 107 -6.22 -13.49 -12.35
C GLU A 107 -7.03 -13.50 -11.04
N GLN A 108 -6.37 -13.80 -9.91
CA GLN A 108 -7.00 -13.70 -8.58
C GLN A 108 -7.45 -12.26 -8.29
N LEU A 109 -6.59 -11.27 -8.51
CA LEU A 109 -6.90 -9.85 -8.29
C LEU A 109 -8.05 -9.38 -9.19
N LYS A 110 -8.07 -9.78 -10.47
CA LYS A 110 -9.21 -9.51 -11.38
C LYS A 110 -10.51 -10.08 -10.83
N SER A 111 -10.49 -11.31 -10.31
CA SER A 111 -11.67 -11.95 -9.74
C SER A 111 -12.19 -11.23 -8.48
N VAL A 112 -11.28 -10.74 -7.62
CA VAL A 112 -11.62 -9.97 -6.42
C VAL A 112 -12.19 -8.61 -6.79
N ASN A 113 -11.56 -7.92 -7.74
CA ASN A 113 -12.01 -6.60 -8.19
C ASN A 113 -13.42 -6.69 -8.80
N LYS A 114 -13.68 -7.69 -9.65
CA LYS A 114 -15.01 -7.95 -10.20
C LYS A 114 -16.07 -8.18 -9.11
N LYS A 115 -15.73 -8.87 -8.02
CA LYS A 115 -16.63 -9.06 -6.87
C LYS A 115 -16.90 -7.76 -6.13
N GLN A 116 -15.89 -6.90 -5.99
CA GLN A 116 -16.03 -5.59 -5.35
C GLN A 116 -16.86 -4.64 -6.21
N GLU A 117 -16.64 -4.60 -7.53
CA GLU A 117 -17.47 -3.84 -8.48
C GLU A 117 -18.94 -4.27 -8.41
N GLN A 118 -19.22 -5.58 -8.38
CA GLN A 118 -20.58 -6.09 -8.21
C GLN A 118 -21.24 -5.68 -6.88
N LYS A 119 -20.46 -5.62 -5.79
CA LYS A 119 -20.96 -5.13 -4.49
C LYS A 119 -21.25 -3.64 -4.54
N LEU A 120 -20.36 -2.85 -5.14
CA LEU A 120 -20.54 -1.42 -5.31
C LEU A 120 -21.78 -1.11 -6.17
N ASP A 121 -21.95 -1.81 -7.28
CA ASP A 121 -23.12 -1.69 -8.15
C ASP A 121 -24.43 -1.98 -7.41
N ARG A 122 -24.45 -3.00 -6.53
CA ARG A 122 -25.61 -3.31 -5.70
C ARG A 122 -25.91 -2.18 -4.71
N LEU A 123 -24.89 -1.68 -4.02
CA LEU A 123 -25.03 -0.60 -3.04
C LEU A 123 -25.58 0.68 -3.68
N ILE A 124 -25.05 1.06 -4.84
CA ILE A 124 -25.50 2.26 -5.57
C ILE A 124 -26.93 2.07 -6.12
N ARG A 125 -27.23 0.93 -6.73
CA ARG A 125 -28.53 0.75 -7.40
C ARG A 125 -29.67 0.41 -6.45
N VAL A 126 -29.40 -0.35 -5.40
CA VAL A 126 -30.43 -0.90 -4.51
C VAL A 126 -30.46 -0.12 -3.19
N ASP A 127 -29.34 -0.06 -2.48
CA ASP A 127 -29.37 0.49 -1.12
C ASP A 127 -29.55 2.01 -1.14
N GLN A 128 -28.87 2.71 -2.04
CA GLN A 128 -29.02 4.17 -2.15
C GLN A 128 -30.44 4.57 -2.57
N THR A 129 -31.05 3.84 -3.52
CA THR A 129 -32.42 4.17 -3.98
C THR A 129 -33.45 3.92 -2.88
N ILE A 130 -33.32 2.83 -2.12
CA ILE A 130 -34.17 2.54 -0.95
C ILE A 130 -33.99 3.61 0.13
N LEU A 131 -32.75 4.03 0.41
CA LEU A 131 -32.46 5.07 1.40
C LEU A 131 -33.04 6.44 0.97
N GLU A 132 -32.92 6.80 -0.30
CA GLU A 132 -33.51 8.02 -0.85
C GLU A 132 -35.04 8.00 -0.75
N GLU A 133 -35.69 6.87 -1.05
CA GLU A 133 -37.13 6.71 -0.92
C GLU A 133 -37.59 6.85 0.54
N ARG A 134 -36.89 6.19 1.48
CA ARG A 134 -37.16 6.29 2.92
C ARG A 134 -36.96 7.72 3.42
N ASN A 135 -35.94 8.42 2.94
CA ASN A 135 -35.69 9.81 3.32
C ASN A 135 -36.80 10.74 2.80
N ALA A 136 -37.25 10.52 1.56
CA ALA A 136 -38.39 11.25 1.00
C ALA A 136 -39.69 11.02 1.79
N GLU A 137 -39.93 9.78 2.26
CA GLU A 137 -41.07 9.48 3.13
C GLU A 137 -40.96 10.19 4.48
N LEU A 138 -39.80 10.13 5.13
CA LEU A 138 -39.56 10.84 6.40
C LEU A 138 -39.78 12.35 6.25
N LEU A 139 -39.28 12.96 5.18
CA LEU A 139 -39.53 14.38 4.90
C LEU A 139 -41.03 14.70 4.73
N ARG A 140 -41.80 13.83 4.09
CA ARG A 140 -43.26 13.98 4.00
C ARG A 140 -43.92 13.90 5.38
N THR A 141 -43.49 12.97 6.24
CA THR A 141 -44.03 12.84 7.60
C THR A 141 -43.70 14.07 8.46
N ILE A 142 -42.46 14.57 8.42
CA ILE A 142 -42.04 15.78 9.12
C ILE A 142 -42.87 16.98 8.66
N LYS A 143 -43.08 17.12 7.35
CA LYS A 143 -43.90 18.20 6.80
C LYS A 143 -45.35 18.13 7.31
N LYS A 144 -45.94 16.93 7.37
CA LYS A 144 -47.29 16.72 7.90
C LYS A 144 -47.36 17.05 9.40
N GLN A 145 -46.43 16.55 10.19
CA GLN A 145 -46.35 16.84 11.63
C GLN A 145 -46.16 18.34 11.91
N SER A 146 -45.33 19.03 11.12
CA SER A 146 -45.15 20.48 11.23
C SER A 146 -46.46 21.25 10.96
N GLN A 147 -47.23 20.83 9.95
CA GLN A 147 -48.56 21.41 9.67
C GLN A 147 -49.55 21.16 10.82
N ASP A 148 -49.55 19.95 11.39
CA ASP A 148 -50.42 19.61 12.52
C ASP A 148 -50.05 20.39 13.79
N LEU A 149 -48.75 20.57 14.06
CA LEU A 149 -48.27 21.44 15.15
C LEU A 149 -48.69 22.90 14.95
N ALA A 150 -48.63 23.42 13.72
CA ALA A 150 -49.08 24.77 13.42
C ALA A 150 -50.60 24.94 13.69
N ARG A 151 -51.41 23.94 13.32
CA ARG A 151 -52.85 23.92 13.62
C ARG A 151 -53.11 23.87 15.12
N LEU A 152 -52.42 22.99 15.86
CA LEU A 152 -52.54 22.89 17.31
C LEU A 152 -52.16 24.20 18.01
N LYS A 153 -51.11 24.87 17.54
CA LYS A 153 -50.71 26.19 18.06
C LYS A 153 -51.79 27.24 17.85
N SER A 154 -52.40 27.28 16.65
CA SER A 154 -53.54 28.17 16.37
C SER A 154 -54.71 27.90 17.31
N TRP A 155 -55.10 26.62 17.44
CA TRP A 155 -56.21 26.21 18.28
C TRP A 155 -55.97 26.49 19.77
N THR A 156 -54.74 26.30 20.25
CA THR A 156 -54.34 26.64 21.61
C THR A 156 -54.46 28.14 21.86
N GLY A 157 -54.04 28.96 20.89
CA GLY A 157 -54.24 30.42 20.96
C GLY A 157 -55.71 30.83 20.98
N GLU A 158 -56.56 30.18 20.16
CA GLU A 158 -58.01 30.40 20.20
C GLU A 158 -58.64 29.99 21.54
N MET A 159 -58.21 28.89 22.14
CA MET A 159 -58.72 28.45 23.44
C MET A 159 -58.26 29.38 24.57
N GLN A 160 -57.00 29.82 24.54
CA GLN A 160 -56.48 30.79 25.50
C GLN A 160 -57.25 32.11 25.43
N THR A 161 -57.49 32.64 24.23
CA THR A 161 -58.27 33.88 24.06
C THR A 161 -59.74 33.72 24.51
N LYS A 162 -60.39 32.59 24.21
CA LYS A 162 -61.74 32.29 24.71
C LYS A 162 -61.78 32.23 26.24
N TYR A 163 -60.80 31.55 26.84
CA TYR A 163 -60.67 31.47 28.30
C TYR A 163 -60.48 32.86 28.93
N ASP A 164 -59.59 33.69 28.38
CA ASP A 164 -59.35 35.05 28.87
C ASP A 164 -60.63 35.92 28.79
N ILE A 165 -61.42 35.77 27.73
CA ILE A 165 -62.73 36.46 27.60
C ILE A 165 -63.71 35.99 28.66
N GLU A 166 -63.82 34.68 28.89
CA GLU A 166 -64.71 34.11 29.90
C GLU A 166 -64.32 34.57 31.31
N VAL A 167 -63.02 34.57 31.63
CA VAL A 167 -62.49 35.11 32.91
C VAL A 167 -62.85 36.59 33.06
N ARG A 168 -62.67 37.41 32.02
CA ARG A 168 -63.07 38.83 32.05
C ARG A 168 -64.58 38.98 32.27
N LYS A 169 -65.40 38.18 31.60
CA LYS A 169 -66.86 38.18 31.75
C LYS A 169 -67.28 37.81 33.17
N LYS A 170 -66.66 36.78 33.75
CA LYS A 170 -66.86 36.39 35.15
C LYS A 170 -66.41 37.47 36.13
N ASN A 171 -65.30 38.15 35.87
CA ASN A 171 -64.87 39.29 36.69
C ASN A 171 -65.85 40.46 36.63
N ILE A 172 -66.42 40.75 35.46
CA ILE A 172 -67.49 41.76 35.32
C ILE A 172 -68.75 41.33 36.09
N GLU A 173 -69.13 40.06 36.00
CA GLU A 173 -70.26 39.49 36.74
C GLU A 173 -70.05 39.59 38.27
N ILE A 174 -68.86 39.21 38.76
CA ILE A 174 -68.47 39.36 40.17
C ILE A 174 -68.55 40.84 40.59
N SER A 175 -68.06 41.76 39.76
CA SER A 175 -68.11 43.20 40.04
C SER A 175 -69.56 43.70 40.13
N ARG A 176 -70.42 43.31 39.19
CA ARG A 176 -71.86 43.65 39.23
C ARG A 176 -72.57 43.06 40.45
N LEU A 177 -72.25 41.83 40.83
CA LEU A 177 -72.81 41.19 42.03
C LEU A 177 -72.33 41.90 43.30
N LYS A 178 -71.05 42.29 43.35
CA LYS A 178 -70.49 43.09 44.44
C LYS A 178 -71.22 44.43 44.57
N ASP A 179 -71.44 45.14 43.46
CA ASP A 179 -72.16 46.41 43.46
C ASP A 179 -73.62 46.24 43.94
N LYS A 180 -74.32 45.19 43.48
CA LYS A 180 -75.67 44.86 43.97
C LYS A 180 -75.70 44.53 45.47
N VAL A 181 -74.68 43.85 46.00
CA VAL A 181 -74.56 43.57 47.44
C VAL A 181 -74.32 44.85 48.23
N LEU A 182 -73.52 45.78 47.69
CA LEU A 182 -73.30 47.09 48.29
C LEU A 182 -74.56 47.96 48.24
N ASP A 183 -75.34 47.91 47.16
CA ASP A 183 -76.59 48.68 47.04
C ASP A 183 -77.72 48.13 47.91
N SER A 184 -77.85 46.79 47.99
CA SER A 184 -78.85 46.13 48.85
C SER A 184 -78.55 46.28 50.34
N ARG A 185 -77.26 46.35 50.70
CA ARG A 185 -76.81 46.79 52.01
C ARG A 185 -76.66 48.30 51.98
N ARG A 186 -77.76 49.06 52.10
CA ARG A 186 -77.67 50.51 52.43
C ARG A 186 -76.88 50.68 53.73
N LEU A 187 -75.56 50.76 53.61
CA LEU A 187 -74.59 50.91 54.68
C LEU A 187 -74.75 52.33 55.19
N THR A 188 -75.65 52.51 56.15
CA THR A 188 -75.53 53.58 57.13
C THR A 188 -74.24 53.31 57.88
N TYR A 189 -73.20 54.09 57.58
CA TYR A 189 -71.95 54.09 58.33
C TYR A 189 -72.23 54.48 59.78
N ARG A 190 -72.46 53.49 60.65
CA ARG A 190 -72.35 53.63 62.10
C ARG A 190 -71.30 52.64 62.58
N LEU A 191 -70.04 53.07 62.54
CA LEU A 191 -68.97 52.39 63.27
C LEU A 191 -69.27 52.48 64.77
N SER A 192 -69.67 51.37 65.38
CA SER A 192 -69.65 51.21 66.84
C SER A 192 -68.44 50.38 67.25
N TYR A 193 -67.45 51.04 67.84
CA TYR A 193 -66.46 50.37 68.70
C TYR A 193 -67.18 49.90 69.97
N GLY A 194 -67.05 48.62 70.33
CA GLY A 194 -67.63 48.07 71.55
C GLY A 194 -67.11 46.67 71.85
N ARG A 195 -66.37 46.55 72.95
CA ARG A 195 -65.65 45.36 73.42
C ARG A 195 -66.56 44.19 73.82
N SER A 196 -65.93 43.01 73.69
CA SER A 196 -66.16 41.71 74.34
C SER A 196 -67.07 41.68 75.57
N SER A 197 -68.01 40.74 75.58
CA SER A 197 -68.38 40.02 76.80
C SER A 197 -68.67 38.55 76.49
N SER A 198 -68.27 37.74 77.45
CA SER A 198 -68.16 36.30 77.47
C SER A 198 -69.51 35.58 77.58
N THR A 199 -69.42 34.26 77.41
CA THR A 199 -70.32 33.23 77.98
C THR A 199 -71.71 33.07 77.37
N ALA A 200 -71.82 32.11 76.44
CA ALA A 200 -72.84 31.07 76.51
C ALA A 200 -72.38 29.84 75.72
N ARG A 201 -71.95 28.81 76.46
CA ARG A 201 -71.93 27.42 75.99
C ARG A 201 -73.37 26.92 76.00
N SER A 202 -73.85 26.43 74.87
CA SER A 202 -74.87 25.38 74.79
C SER A 202 -74.84 24.77 73.38
N GLN A 203 -74.49 23.47 73.37
CA GLN A 203 -74.85 22.37 72.46
C GLN A 203 -75.77 22.70 71.27
N GLY A 204 -75.61 22.14 70.07
CA GLY A 204 -74.70 21.10 69.59
C GLY A 204 -75.03 20.69 68.14
N VAL A 205 -74.16 19.85 67.58
CA VAL A 205 -74.31 19.03 66.34
C VAL A 205 -74.34 19.87 65.05
N ILE A 206 -73.35 19.78 64.16
CA ILE A 206 -73.25 18.73 63.13
C ILE A 206 -71.77 18.48 62.82
N THR A 207 -71.35 17.23 62.98
CA THR A 207 -70.19 16.64 62.32
C THR A 207 -70.38 16.73 60.81
N ASN A 208 -69.48 17.41 60.10
CA ASN A 208 -69.26 17.15 58.69
C ASN A 208 -67.80 16.73 58.47
N PRO A 209 -67.56 15.56 57.84
CA PRO A 209 -66.25 14.99 57.62
C PRO A 209 -65.65 15.58 56.34
N SER A 210 -64.65 16.43 56.47
CA SER A 210 -63.77 16.76 55.36
C SER A 210 -62.42 17.19 55.90
N ASN A 211 -61.66 16.19 56.36
CA ASN A 211 -60.22 16.29 56.38
C ASN A 211 -59.77 16.65 54.96
N ILE A 212 -59.27 17.87 54.82
CA ILE A 212 -58.51 18.29 53.65
C ILE A 212 -57.19 17.53 53.70
N TYR A 213 -57.15 16.37 53.05
CA TYR A 213 -55.88 15.78 52.65
C TYR A 213 -55.31 16.66 51.53
N ASN A 214 -54.09 17.16 51.76
CA ASN A 214 -53.25 17.75 50.72
C ASN A 214 -53.16 16.79 49.53
N ASN A 215 -53.84 17.11 48.42
CA ASN A 215 -53.54 16.52 47.13
C ASN A 215 -52.18 17.04 46.65
N ILE A 216 -51.11 16.36 47.04
CA ILE A 216 -49.92 16.29 46.20
C ILE A 216 -50.31 15.40 45.04
N HIS A 217 -50.44 15.97 43.85
CA HIS A 217 -50.56 15.19 42.62
C HIS A 217 -49.26 14.40 42.43
N ILE A 218 -49.24 13.14 42.87
CA ILE A 218 -48.31 12.15 42.37
C ILE A 218 -48.92 11.65 41.07
N ILE A 219 -48.22 11.89 39.96
CA ILE A 219 -48.55 11.31 38.67
C ILE A 219 -48.25 9.82 38.78
N ASP A 220 -49.32 9.02 38.86
CA ASP A 220 -49.29 7.57 38.88
C ASP A 220 -49.12 7.08 37.43
N ASN A 221 -47.94 6.57 37.09
CA ASN A 221 -47.59 6.09 35.75
C ASN A 221 -47.81 4.57 35.57
N ASP A 222 -48.49 3.91 36.51
CA ASP A 222 -48.57 2.44 36.56
C ASP A 222 -49.86 1.82 35.98
N LEU A 223 -50.55 2.51 35.06
CA LEU A 223 -51.66 1.91 34.31
C LEU A 223 -51.36 1.85 32.81
N LEU A 224 -50.47 0.93 32.45
CA LEU A 224 -50.50 0.24 31.16
C LEU A 224 -50.90 -1.23 31.44
N PRO A 225 -52.03 -1.72 30.92
CA PRO A 225 -52.41 -3.11 31.09
C PRO A 225 -51.52 -3.98 30.19
N ASN A 226 -50.91 -5.00 30.81
CA ASN A 226 -50.08 -6.06 30.22
C ASN A 226 -48.66 -5.66 29.81
N GLN A 227 -47.70 -5.73 30.76
CA GLN A 227 -46.28 -6.04 30.51
C GLN A 227 -45.53 -6.18 31.84
N GLU A 228 -45.76 -7.26 32.58
CA GLU A 228 -45.03 -7.56 33.83
C GLU A 228 -43.86 -8.56 33.64
N GLU A 229 -43.65 -9.12 32.45
CA GLU A 229 -42.54 -10.07 32.22
C GLU A 229 -41.25 -9.45 31.65
N SER A 230 -41.19 -8.15 31.36
CA SER A 230 -40.03 -7.61 30.60
C SER A 230 -39.20 -6.54 31.29
N LYS A 231 -39.50 -6.06 32.50
CA LYS A 231 -38.69 -4.99 33.12
C LYS A 231 -37.34 -5.47 33.67
N GLU A 232 -37.26 -6.70 34.15
CA GLU A 232 -35.99 -7.32 34.59
C GLU A 232 -35.18 -7.83 33.40
N GLU A 233 -35.82 -8.49 32.42
CA GLU A 233 -35.15 -8.92 31.18
C GLU A 233 -34.63 -7.75 30.34
N ILE A 234 -35.38 -6.65 30.22
CA ILE A 234 -34.92 -5.44 29.52
C ILE A 234 -33.76 -4.78 30.29
N ARG A 235 -33.78 -4.79 31.64
CA ARG A 235 -32.67 -4.24 32.44
C ARG A 235 -31.41 -5.11 32.33
N ASP A 236 -31.55 -6.43 32.35
CA ASP A 236 -30.43 -7.36 32.21
C ASP A 236 -29.89 -7.38 30.78
N ALA A 237 -30.76 -7.25 29.76
CA ALA A 237 -30.36 -7.05 28.37
C ALA A 237 -29.64 -5.71 28.18
N LEU A 238 -30.15 -4.60 28.73
CA LEU A 238 -29.46 -3.31 28.67
C LEU A 238 -28.11 -3.35 29.39
N LYS A 239 -28.02 -4.06 30.51
CA LYS A 239 -26.78 -4.22 31.27
C LYS A 239 -25.79 -5.10 30.51
N SER A 240 -26.24 -6.17 29.86
CA SER A 240 -25.42 -7.01 28.97
C SER A 240 -24.95 -6.25 27.73
N GLU A 241 -25.78 -5.40 27.13
CA GLU A 241 -25.37 -4.54 26.02
C GLU A 241 -24.39 -3.47 26.49
N TYR A 242 -24.61 -2.87 27.66
CA TYR A 242 -23.70 -1.88 28.24
C TYR A 242 -22.35 -2.50 28.62
N ASP A 243 -22.35 -3.69 29.21
CA ASP A 243 -21.13 -4.45 29.52
C ASP A 243 -20.44 -4.91 28.23
N GLY A 244 -21.20 -5.30 27.19
CA GLY A 244 -20.68 -5.60 25.86
C GLY A 244 -20.00 -4.40 25.19
N ILE A 245 -20.66 -3.22 25.23
CA ILE A 245 -20.10 -1.96 24.73
C ILE A 245 -18.89 -1.54 25.56
N ALA A 246 -18.92 -1.67 26.89
CA ALA A 246 -17.81 -1.33 27.76
C ALA A 246 -16.60 -2.25 27.53
N ASN A 247 -16.82 -3.53 27.25
CA ASN A 247 -15.76 -4.48 26.89
C ASN A 247 -15.17 -4.15 25.51
N GLN A 248 -16.00 -3.86 24.51
CA GLN A 248 -15.54 -3.42 23.19
C GLN A 248 -14.77 -2.10 23.25
N LEU A 249 -15.22 -1.15 24.09
CA LEU A 249 -14.55 0.13 24.28
C LEU A 249 -13.23 -0.05 25.04
N SER A 250 -13.18 -0.98 26.01
CA SER A 250 -11.95 -1.32 26.72
C SER A 250 -10.93 -2.01 25.82
N GLU A 251 -11.38 -2.92 24.96
CA GLU A 251 -10.56 -3.59 23.94
C GLU A 251 -10.03 -2.59 22.91
N LEU A 252 -10.88 -1.68 22.42
CA LEU A 252 -10.46 -0.58 21.53
C LEU A 252 -9.46 0.36 22.23
N SER A 253 -9.71 0.71 23.49
CA SER A 253 -8.80 1.55 24.27
C SER A 253 -7.45 0.87 24.48
N GLU A 254 -7.43 -0.44 24.77
CA GLU A 254 -6.21 -1.21 24.94
C GLU A 254 -5.43 -1.32 23.62
N ASN A 255 -6.13 -1.51 22.50
CA ASN A 255 -5.53 -1.52 21.17
C ASN A 255 -4.93 -0.16 20.79
N LEU A 256 -5.62 0.95 21.07
CA LEU A 256 -5.10 2.30 20.85
C LEU A 256 -3.90 2.65 21.74
N ILE A 257 -3.90 2.19 23.00
CA ILE A 257 -2.74 2.38 23.90
C ILE A 257 -1.52 1.61 23.37
N LYS A 258 -1.72 0.36 22.93
CA LYS A 258 -0.66 -0.45 22.31
C LYS A 258 -0.14 0.19 21.03
N GLU A 259 -1.01 0.71 20.16
CA GLU A 259 -0.58 1.37 18.93
C GLU A 259 0.18 2.68 19.20
N ASN A 260 -0.29 3.51 20.12
CA ASN A 260 0.44 4.70 20.55
C ASN A 260 1.82 4.37 21.14
N SER A 261 1.95 3.24 21.84
CA SER A 261 3.25 2.78 22.31
C SER A 261 4.21 2.42 21.16
N LYS A 262 3.72 1.92 20.02
CA LYS A 262 4.53 1.67 18.81
C LYS A 262 5.08 2.97 18.24
N TYR A 263 4.26 4.00 18.14
CA TYR A 263 4.72 5.33 17.71
C TYR A 263 5.74 5.93 18.67
N ALA A 264 5.57 5.76 19.98
CA ALA A 264 6.53 6.23 20.97
C ALA A 264 7.89 5.54 20.82
N HIS A 265 7.91 4.20 20.70
CA HIS A 265 9.14 3.44 20.48
C HIS A 265 9.80 3.76 19.13
N PHE A 266 9.02 3.92 18.07
CA PHE A 266 9.54 4.34 16.77
C PHE A 266 10.19 5.72 16.83
N VAL A 267 9.58 6.68 17.52
CA VAL A 267 10.15 8.02 17.70
C VAL A 267 11.43 7.97 18.55
N GLU A 268 11.48 7.11 19.57
CA GLU A 268 12.67 6.91 20.40
C GLU A 268 13.84 6.34 19.58
N GLU A 269 13.61 5.31 18.76
CA GLU A 269 14.64 4.75 17.87
C GLU A 269 15.07 5.73 16.79
N LEU A 270 14.13 6.52 16.24
CA LEU A 270 14.47 7.59 15.30
C LEU A 270 15.34 8.68 15.94
N ASN A 271 15.03 9.08 17.17
CA ASN A 271 15.85 10.06 17.88
C ASN A 271 17.25 9.50 18.15
N SER A 272 17.37 8.23 18.56
CA SER A 272 18.67 7.55 18.69
C SER A 272 19.47 7.56 17.37
N TYR A 273 18.80 7.24 16.26
CA TYR A 273 19.40 7.30 14.92
C TYR A 273 19.88 8.71 14.57
N PHE A 274 19.05 9.73 14.76
CA PHE A 274 19.42 11.12 14.45
C PHE A 274 20.53 11.64 15.37
N ASP A 275 20.53 11.26 16.65
CA ASP A 275 21.60 11.63 17.57
C ASP A 275 22.94 11.00 17.16
N LYS A 276 22.94 9.73 16.76
CA LYS A 276 24.13 9.04 16.23
C LYS A 276 24.61 9.65 14.91
N LEU A 277 23.69 9.94 13.98
CA LEU A 277 24.00 10.58 12.71
C LEU A 277 24.55 11.99 12.90
N ASN A 278 23.95 12.80 13.78
CA ASN A 278 24.42 14.15 14.09
C ASN A 278 25.80 14.15 14.76
N ASN A 279 26.06 13.17 15.64
CA ASN A 279 27.37 13.01 16.26
C ASN A 279 28.46 12.64 15.24
N GLN A 280 28.13 11.84 14.22
CA GLN A 280 29.04 11.50 13.12
C GLN A 280 29.26 12.65 12.14
N LEU A 281 28.21 13.44 11.84
CA LEU A 281 28.28 14.62 10.97
C LEU A 281 28.87 15.87 11.64
N SER A 282 29.15 15.80 12.95
CA SER A 282 29.78 16.90 13.67
C SER A 282 31.13 17.28 13.05
N VAL A 283 31.45 18.59 13.08
CA VAL A 283 32.60 19.22 12.41
C VAL A 283 33.96 18.59 12.79
N LEU A 284 34.04 17.85 13.90
CA LEU A 284 35.27 17.18 14.32
C LEU A 284 35.42 15.75 13.78
N ASN A 285 34.31 15.08 13.45
CA ASN A 285 34.29 13.67 13.07
C ASN A 285 34.15 13.43 11.56
N TYR A 286 33.66 14.42 10.80
CA TYR A 286 33.41 14.22 9.36
C TYR A 286 34.68 13.93 8.53
N MET A 287 35.85 14.38 9.00
CA MET A 287 37.14 14.12 8.37
C MET A 287 37.66 12.69 8.60
N ASN A 288 37.19 12.02 9.67
CA ASN A 288 37.57 10.64 10.01
C ASN A 288 36.60 9.60 9.42
N LEU A 289 35.53 10.03 8.73
CA LEU A 289 34.55 9.16 8.06
C LEU A 289 35.09 8.45 6.81
N GLN A 290 36.36 8.64 6.43
CA GLN A 290 36.96 7.95 5.27
C GLN A 290 37.03 6.43 5.45
N GLU A 291 37.02 5.91 6.69
CA GLU A 291 37.09 4.46 6.99
C GLU A 291 35.82 3.88 7.64
N SER A 292 34.89 4.71 8.14
CA SER A 292 33.63 4.25 8.73
C SER A 292 32.44 4.77 7.92
N SER A 293 31.66 3.86 7.35
CA SER A 293 30.38 4.19 6.70
C SER A 293 29.43 4.88 7.68
N LEU A 294 28.64 5.84 7.20
CA LEU A 294 27.54 6.45 7.96
C LEU A 294 26.62 5.36 8.55
N VAL A 295 26.08 5.59 9.75
CA VAL A 295 25.11 4.66 10.35
C VAL A 295 23.94 4.44 9.39
N ASN A 296 23.72 3.18 9.01
CA ASN A 296 22.60 2.81 8.16
C ASN A 296 21.31 2.80 9.01
N PRO A 297 20.22 3.43 8.58
CA PRO A 297 18.94 3.38 9.28
C PRO A 297 18.45 1.94 9.56
N SER A 298 18.86 0.95 8.76
CA SER A 298 18.52 -0.47 8.97
C SER A 298 19.21 -1.12 10.17
N ASP A 299 20.35 -0.59 10.60
CA ASP A 299 21.13 -1.18 11.69
C ASP A 299 20.67 -0.66 13.07
N GLU A 300 19.90 0.45 13.08
CA GLU A 300 19.49 1.15 14.30
C GLU A 300 17.96 1.13 14.50
N ILE A 301 17.17 1.07 13.44
CA ILE A 301 15.71 1.02 13.50
C ILE A 301 15.27 -0.43 13.33
N ASP A 302 14.96 -1.11 14.44
CA ASP A 302 14.53 -2.50 14.43
C ASP A 302 13.00 -2.59 14.40
N LEU A 303 12.46 -2.62 13.19
CA LEU A 303 11.02 -2.81 12.96
C LEU A 303 10.48 -4.10 13.60
N ALA A 304 11.29 -5.15 13.73
CA ALA A 304 10.82 -6.41 14.32
C ALA A 304 10.55 -6.25 15.82
N ARG A 305 11.38 -5.46 16.52
CA ARG A 305 11.19 -5.11 17.93
C ARG A 305 9.96 -4.22 18.15
N ILE A 306 9.66 -3.32 17.22
CA ILE A 306 8.50 -2.42 17.29
C ILE A 306 7.18 -3.17 17.00
N LEU A 307 7.23 -4.22 16.17
CA LEU A 307 6.07 -4.99 15.71
C LEU A 307 5.72 -6.21 16.59
N GLU A 308 6.59 -6.60 17.53
CA GLU A 308 6.43 -7.83 18.34
C GLU A 308 5.16 -7.81 19.24
N THR A 309 4.56 -6.64 19.48
CA THR A 309 3.36 -6.46 20.31
C THR A 309 2.07 -6.21 19.49
N THR A 310 1.44 -7.30 19.06
CA THR A 310 -0.01 -7.55 18.83
C THR A 310 -0.85 -6.74 17.81
N ASN A 311 -1.78 -7.53 17.20
CA ASN A 311 -3.08 -7.36 16.51
C ASN A 311 -3.35 -6.26 15.46
N THR A 312 -4.10 -6.70 14.42
CA THR A 312 -4.28 -6.15 13.07
C THR A 312 -5.58 -5.35 12.85
N GLU A 313 -6.26 -4.90 13.90
CA GLU A 313 -7.62 -4.36 13.80
C GLU A 313 -7.74 -2.83 13.83
N VAL A 314 -6.67 -2.12 14.18
CA VAL A 314 -6.57 -0.66 14.05
C VAL A 314 -5.55 -0.34 12.96
N ASP A 315 -5.79 0.71 12.18
CA ASP A 315 -5.00 1.07 10.99
C ASP A 315 -3.51 0.77 11.21
N PRO A 316 -2.90 -0.15 10.45
CA PRO A 316 -1.63 -0.71 10.84
C PRO A 316 -0.58 0.40 10.82
N PHE A 317 0.14 0.54 11.94
CA PHE A 317 1.35 1.34 12.10
C PHE A 317 2.27 1.32 10.86
N ASP A 318 2.30 0.20 10.13
CA ASP A 318 2.97 -0.01 8.85
C ASP A 318 2.60 1.01 7.75
N HIS A 319 1.36 1.47 7.69
CA HIS A 319 0.90 2.40 6.65
C HIS A 319 1.53 3.80 6.79
N VAL A 320 1.81 4.23 8.02
CA VAL A 320 2.42 5.53 8.31
C VAL A 320 3.94 5.41 8.44
N SER A 321 4.43 4.33 9.05
CA SER A 321 5.86 4.12 9.30
C SER A 321 6.64 3.78 8.02
N SER A 322 6.08 2.98 7.10
CA SER A 322 6.74 2.57 5.84
C SER A 322 7.14 3.74 4.93
N PRO A 323 6.23 4.70 4.60
CA PRO A 323 6.62 5.85 3.79
C PRO A 323 7.60 6.79 4.51
N LEU A 324 7.47 6.95 5.84
CA LEU A 324 8.42 7.74 6.64
C LEU A 324 9.82 7.13 6.62
N LEU A 325 9.91 5.82 6.84
CA LEU A 325 11.18 5.09 6.81
C LEU A 325 11.81 5.12 5.41
N SER A 326 11.02 4.96 4.36
CA SER A 326 11.48 5.13 2.97
C SER A 326 12.09 6.52 2.73
N ASN A 327 11.48 7.57 3.27
CA ASN A 327 12.03 8.92 3.18
C ASN A 327 13.31 9.09 4.00
N ILE A 328 13.41 8.45 5.18
CA ILE A 328 14.63 8.45 5.98
C ILE A 328 15.77 7.73 5.25
N TYR A 329 15.51 6.59 4.61
CA TYR A 329 16.50 5.91 3.77
C TYR A 329 16.97 6.76 2.59
N LYS A 330 16.05 7.44 1.90
CA LYS A 330 16.39 8.38 0.82
C LYS A 330 17.23 9.53 1.34
N ASN A 331 16.86 10.11 2.47
CA ASN A 331 17.62 11.18 3.11
C ASN A 331 19.01 10.71 3.53
N ASN A 332 19.14 9.51 4.10
CA ASN A 332 20.45 8.93 4.42
C ASN A 332 21.30 8.74 3.16
N HIS A 333 20.70 8.28 2.06
CA HIS A 333 21.41 8.15 0.79
C HIS A 333 21.89 9.50 0.25
N TYR A 334 21.03 10.54 0.29
CA TYR A 334 21.42 11.89 -0.12
C TYR A 334 22.48 12.50 0.79
N ILE A 335 22.37 12.32 2.11
CA ILE A 335 23.37 12.77 3.08
C ILE A 335 24.69 12.04 2.84
N SER A 336 24.66 10.73 2.61
CA SER A 336 25.85 9.96 2.26
C SER A 336 26.49 10.44 0.96
N ALA A 337 25.70 10.72 -0.08
CA ALA A 337 26.19 11.26 -1.33
C ALA A 337 26.82 12.66 -1.15
N LEU A 338 26.20 13.51 -0.33
CA LEU A 338 26.71 14.84 0.01
C LEU A 338 28.00 14.78 0.84
N VAL A 339 28.08 13.88 1.81
CA VAL A 339 29.29 13.66 2.61
C VAL A 339 30.41 13.12 1.72
N GLN A 340 30.12 12.16 0.83
CA GLN A 340 31.11 11.68 -0.15
C GLN A 340 31.57 12.78 -1.09
N LEU A 341 30.67 13.66 -1.55
CA LEU A 341 31.01 14.81 -2.39
C LEU A 341 31.87 15.84 -1.64
N ALA A 342 31.57 16.08 -0.36
CA ALA A 342 32.32 16.97 0.51
C ALA A 342 33.73 16.42 0.79
N ILE A 343 33.85 15.11 1.05
CA ILE A 343 35.13 14.42 1.22
C ILE A 343 35.94 14.42 -0.09
N ALA A 344 35.29 14.26 -1.24
CA ALA A 344 35.90 14.32 -2.57
C ALA A 344 36.22 15.75 -3.06
N GLY A 345 35.99 16.78 -2.23
CA GLY A 345 36.31 18.17 -2.56
C GLY A 345 35.51 18.73 -3.75
N GLY A 346 34.29 18.23 -3.98
CA GLY A 346 33.40 18.73 -5.03
C GLY A 346 33.74 18.27 -6.45
N ARG A 347 34.62 17.27 -6.63
CA ARG A 347 34.80 16.60 -7.93
C ARG A 347 33.92 15.35 -7.99
N PRO A 348 33.01 15.23 -8.98
CA PRO A 348 32.25 13.99 -9.16
C PRO A 348 33.23 12.85 -9.46
N LEU A 349 33.07 11.72 -8.77
CA LEU A 349 33.87 10.51 -9.00
C LEU A 349 33.57 9.99 -10.41
N ALA A 350 34.39 10.39 -11.38
CA ALA A 350 34.34 9.96 -12.79
C ALA A 350 34.82 8.51 -12.99
N ARG A 351 34.46 7.57 -12.10
CA ARG A 351 34.92 6.18 -12.21
C ARG A 351 33.93 5.22 -12.88
N ASN A 352 32.64 5.55 -12.95
CA ASN A 352 31.65 4.66 -13.58
C ASN A 352 31.10 5.17 -14.92
N ASN A 353 31.09 6.49 -15.15
CA ASN A 353 30.47 7.03 -16.35
C ASN A 353 31.31 6.79 -17.62
N ASP A 354 32.64 6.74 -17.53
CA ASP A 354 33.48 6.54 -18.73
C ASP A 354 33.42 5.08 -19.23
N GLU A 355 33.41 4.10 -18.33
CA GLU A 355 33.24 2.68 -18.69
C GLU A 355 31.83 2.38 -19.23
N GLU A 356 30.80 2.98 -18.63
CA GLU A 356 29.42 2.83 -19.10
C GLU A 356 29.21 3.52 -20.46
N LEU A 357 29.86 4.68 -20.68
CA LEU A 357 29.77 5.42 -21.93
C LEU A 357 30.59 4.75 -23.06
N GLU A 358 31.71 4.11 -22.75
CA GLU A 358 32.40 3.22 -23.71
C GLU A 358 31.57 1.98 -24.03
N ARG A 359 30.94 1.34 -23.03
CA ARG A 359 30.04 0.21 -23.25
C ARG A 359 28.87 0.58 -24.15
N LEU A 360 28.21 1.70 -23.88
CA LEU A 360 27.10 2.21 -24.70
C LEU A 360 27.54 2.60 -26.13
N ARG A 361 28.79 3.05 -26.32
CA ARG A 361 29.36 3.28 -27.66
C ARG A 361 29.59 1.97 -28.41
N THR A 362 30.12 0.95 -27.74
CA THR A 362 30.33 -0.37 -28.35
C THR A 362 29.02 -1.05 -28.71
N GLU A 363 27.99 -0.91 -27.87
CA GLU A 363 26.65 -1.46 -28.11
C GLU A 363 25.95 -0.73 -29.26
N ASN A 364 26.06 0.60 -29.36
CA ASN A 364 25.56 1.34 -30.52
C ASN A 364 26.25 0.92 -31.82
N ALA A 365 27.58 0.73 -31.81
CA ALA A 365 28.31 0.27 -32.98
C ALA A 365 27.85 -1.12 -33.44
N GLN A 366 27.64 -2.04 -32.49
CA GLN A 366 27.11 -3.37 -32.78
C GLN A 366 25.70 -3.31 -33.36
N LEU A 367 24.82 -2.46 -32.84
CA LEU A 367 23.47 -2.28 -33.38
C LEU A 367 23.47 -1.73 -34.82
N TYR A 368 24.41 -0.85 -35.17
CA TYR A 368 24.55 -0.38 -36.55
C TYR A 368 25.02 -1.47 -37.50
N ASP A 369 25.98 -2.30 -37.08
CA ASP A 369 26.47 -3.44 -37.86
C ASP A 369 25.36 -4.50 -38.03
N ASP A 370 24.64 -4.83 -36.96
CA ASP A 370 23.51 -5.76 -36.98
C ASP A 370 22.38 -5.26 -37.88
N LEU A 371 22.10 -3.95 -37.85
CA LEU A 371 21.09 -3.34 -38.74
C LEU A 371 21.55 -3.35 -40.20
N GLN A 372 22.84 -3.14 -40.46
CA GLN A 372 23.41 -3.22 -41.80
C GLN A 372 23.38 -4.67 -42.33
N GLU A 373 23.65 -5.65 -41.47
CA GLU A 373 23.52 -7.08 -41.80
C GLU A 373 22.05 -7.47 -42.00
N ALA A 374 21.13 -6.97 -41.19
CA ALA A 374 19.68 -7.14 -41.38
C ALA A 374 19.20 -6.55 -42.71
N VAL A 375 19.71 -5.39 -43.12
CA VAL A 375 19.40 -4.79 -44.44
C VAL A 375 19.99 -5.63 -45.57
N GLN A 376 21.25 -6.06 -45.47
CA GLN A 376 21.87 -6.91 -46.50
C GLN A 376 21.19 -8.27 -46.63
N THR A 377 20.75 -8.87 -45.52
CA THR A 377 19.99 -10.10 -45.54
C THR A 377 18.62 -9.87 -46.18
N LEU A 378 17.93 -8.76 -45.89
CA LEU A 378 16.69 -8.36 -46.56
C LEU A 378 16.88 -8.20 -48.07
N GLU A 379 17.95 -7.54 -48.51
CA GLU A 379 18.29 -7.41 -49.94
C GLU A 379 18.62 -8.75 -50.61
N ARG A 380 19.32 -9.65 -49.90
CA ARG A 380 19.56 -11.02 -50.36
C ARG A 380 18.24 -11.78 -50.49
N TRP A 381 17.37 -11.70 -49.49
CA TRP A 381 16.02 -12.29 -49.52
C TRP A 381 15.18 -11.71 -50.66
N GLN A 382 15.26 -10.42 -50.96
CA GLN A 382 14.58 -9.81 -52.10
C GLN A 382 15.10 -10.33 -53.46
N LYS A 383 16.39 -10.67 -53.54
CA LYS A 383 16.99 -11.30 -54.73
C LYS A 383 16.59 -12.77 -54.92
N TYR A 384 16.34 -13.50 -53.82
CA TYR A 384 15.82 -14.88 -53.85
C TYR A 384 14.27 -14.94 -53.88
N ALA A 385 13.63 -13.81 -53.59
CA ALA A 385 12.27 -13.41 -53.96
C ALA A 385 11.83 -13.94 -55.33
N PRO A 386 10.98 -14.98 -55.50
CA PRO A 386 10.48 -15.32 -56.83
C PRO A 386 9.80 -14.08 -57.42
N ARG A 387 10.22 -13.66 -58.64
CA ARG A 387 9.46 -12.69 -59.46
C ARG A 387 8.15 -13.32 -59.94
N SER A 388 7.27 -13.68 -59.02
CA SER A 388 5.94 -14.19 -59.29
C SER A 388 4.99 -13.65 -58.24
N LEU A 389 4.62 -12.37 -58.38
CA LEU A 389 3.38 -11.77 -57.86
C LEU A 389 3.17 -10.33 -58.37
N ASN A 390 3.58 -10.04 -59.61
CA ASN A 390 3.14 -8.85 -60.34
C ASN A 390 2.66 -9.27 -61.74
N LYS A 391 1.57 -10.03 -61.76
CA LYS A 391 0.61 -10.11 -62.87
C LYS A 391 -0.76 -10.38 -62.27
N SER A 392 -1.43 -9.30 -61.87
CA SER A 392 -2.89 -9.12 -61.97
C SER A 392 -3.15 -7.62 -61.98
#